data_AF-A0A8T0ACJ7-F1
#
_entry.id   AF-A0A8T0ACJ7-F1
#
_cell.length_a   1.000
_cell.length_b   1.000
_cell.length_c   1.000
_cell.angle_alpha   90.00
_cell.angle_beta   90.00
_cell.angle_gamma   90.00
#
_symmetry.space_group_name_H-M   'P 1'
#
loop_
_entity.id
_entity.type
_entity.pdbx_description
1 polymer ?
#
loop_
_entity_poly.entity_id
_entity_poly.type
_entity_poly.pdbx_seq_one_letter_code
_entity_poly.pdbx_strand_id
1 'polypeptide(L)'
;SSPCHRHDPESTAADEFQKFKFNLMKRFQCLNGLMLKQENRTLLNEIYTELYITEGDSGDVNKEHEVKQIEAASRREPTEDTPIKCSDIFKPLHEQDKAIRNVLKQPLSEQDEEPIRRVLTKGVAGIGKTVSVQKFVLDWAEGKTNQD
;
A
#
# COMPACT_ATOMS: atom_id res chain seq x y z
N SER A 1 -50.76 8.67 18.19
CA SER A 1 -49.83 7.87 17.38
C SER A 1 -48.41 8.33 17.63
N SER A 2 -47.58 7.46 18.19
CA SER A 2 -46.14 7.74 18.34
C SER A 2 -45.46 7.73 16.97
N PRO A 3 -44.47 8.60 16.70
CA PRO A 3 -43.72 8.55 15.46
C PRO A 3 -42.85 7.30 15.45
N CYS A 4 -43.07 6.41 14.49
CA CYS A 4 -42.12 5.33 14.21
C CYS A 4 -40.83 5.97 13.71
N HIS A 5 -39.78 6.00 14.53
CA HIS A 5 -38.42 6.24 14.06
C HIS A 5 -38.05 5.11 13.10
N ARG A 6 -38.24 5.34 11.80
CA ARG A 6 -37.58 4.54 10.78
C ARG A 6 -36.09 4.85 10.88
N HIS A 7 -35.33 3.89 11.36
CA HIS A 7 -33.88 3.90 11.20
C HIS A 7 -33.57 3.66 9.73
N ASP A 8 -32.96 4.65 9.09
CA ASP A 8 -32.48 4.50 7.71
C ASP A 8 -31.23 3.60 7.69
N PRO A 9 -31.26 2.47 6.96
CA PRO A 9 -30.15 1.51 6.94
C PRO A 9 -28.87 2.11 6.34
N GLU A 10 -28.99 3.09 5.45
CA GLU A 10 -27.86 3.81 4.84
C GLU A 10 -27.11 4.69 5.86
N SER A 11 -27.84 5.28 6.82
CA SER A 11 -27.24 6.04 7.93
C SER A 11 -26.49 5.14 8.91
N THR A 12 -26.92 3.89 9.05
CA THR A 12 -26.27 2.90 9.94
C THR A 12 -24.97 2.38 9.32
N ALA A 13 -24.96 2.06 8.03
CA ALA A 13 -23.76 1.61 7.32
C ALA A 13 -22.67 2.69 7.27
N ALA A 14 -23.04 3.96 7.07
CA ALA A 14 -22.11 5.07 7.11
C ALA A 14 -21.46 5.24 8.50
N ASP A 15 -22.24 5.11 9.58
CA ASP A 15 -21.74 5.19 10.96
C ASP A 15 -20.77 4.05 11.28
N GLU A 16 -21.09 2.82 10.86
CA GLU A 16 -20.21 1.66 11.02
C GLU A 16 -18.88 1.82 10.27
N PHE A 17 -18.92 2.35 9.04
CA PHE A 17 -17.73 2.59 8.24
C PHE A 17 -16.82 3.67 8.86
N GLN A 18 -17.40 4.76 9.39
CA GLN A 18 -16.63 5.79 10.10
C GLN A 18 -16.01 5.25 11.38
N LYS A 19 -16.76 4.43 12.14
CA LYS A 19 -16.24 3.74 13.32
C LYS A 19 -15.08 2.81 12.96
N PHE A 20 -15.16 2.11 11.84
CA PHE A 20 -14.07 1.27 11.34
C PHE A 20 -12.82 2.09 11.01
N LYS A 21 -12.94 3.18 10.23
CA LYS A 21 -11.83 4.09 9.94
C LYS A 21 -11.19 4.64 11.21
N PHE A 22 -12.00 5.10 12.17
CA PHE A 22 -11.52 5.59 13.45
C PHE A 22 -10.72 4.54 14.25
N ASN A 23 -11.17 3.28 14.24
CA ASN A 23 -10.45 2.19 14.89
C ASN A 23 -9.09 1.92 14.23
N LEU A 24 -9.01 1.99 12.90
CA LEU A 24 -7.75 1.89 12.17
C LEU A 24 -6.81 3.05 12.50
N MET A 25 -7.31 4.28 12.52
CA MET A 25 -6.53 5.46 12.92
C MET A 25 -5.94 5.24 14.32
N LYS A 26 -6.76 4.90 15.32
CA LYS A 26 -6.26 4.63 16.68
C LYS A 26 -5.20 3.52 16.75
N ARG A 27 -5.34 2.50 15.91
CA ARG A 27 -4.41 1.36 15.88
C ARG A 27 -3.06 1.71 15.26
N PHE A 28 -3.05 2.53 14.21
CA PHE A 28 -1.87 2.79 13.37
C PHE A 28 -1.27 4.19 13.54
N GLN A 29 -1.92 5.09 14.29
CA GLN A 29 -1.44 6.44 14.57
C GLN A 29 -0.09 6.46 15.30
N CYS A 30 0.21 5.42 16.10
CA CYS A 30 1.46 5.31 16.86
C CYS A 30 2.20 4.02 16.47
N LEU A 31 3.53 4.09 16.39
CA LEU A 31 4.38 2.93 16.12
C LEU A 31 4.50 2.05 17.38
N ASN A 32 3.49 1.22 17.67
CA ASN A 32 3.45 0.41 18.90
C ASN A 32 4.28 -0.90 18.84
N GLY A 33 5.30 -0.98 17.97
CA GLY A 33 6.08 -2.21 17.73
C GLY A 33 7.55 -2.16 18.17
N LEU A 34 8.07 -0.99 18.52
CA LEU A 34 9.35 -0.85 19.21
C LEU A 34 9.02 -0.68 20.69
N MET A 35 9.67 -1.46 21.56
CA MET A 35 9.43 -1.51 23.02
C MET A 35 9.79 -0.20 23.74
N LEU A 36 9.28 0.93 23.27
CA LEU A 36 9.38 2.21 23.94
C LEU A 36 8.22 2.26 24.93
N LYS A 37 8.57 2.42 26.21
CA LYS A 37 7.62 2.54 27.33
C LYS A 37 6.48 3.48 26.94
N GLN A 38 5.30 3.20 27.47
CA GLN A 38 4.02 3.87 27.23
C GLN A 38 4.06 5.42 27.26
N GLU A 39 5.11 6.02 27.83
CA GLU A 39 5.40 7.45 27.87
C GLU A 39 5.96 8.05 26.55
N ASN A 40 6.43 7.25 25.58
CA ASN A 40 7.06 7.74 24.33
C ASN A 40 6.33 7.21 23.08
N ARG A 41 5.02 7.40 22.98
CA ARG A 41 4.29 7.11 21.74
C ARG A 41 4.61 8.19 20.71
N THR A 42 5.49 7.88 19.77
CA THR A 42 5.76 8.77 18.63
C THR A 42 4.70 8.59 17.56
N LEU A 43 4.16 9.70 17.05
CA LEU A 43 3.18 9.68 15.97
C LEU A 43 3.87 9.18 14.69
N LEU A 44 3.26 8.21 14.02
CA LEU A 44 3.84 7.63 12.80
C LEU A 44 4.13 8.70 11.76
N ASN A 45 3.23 9.69 11.61
CA ASN A 45 3.36 10.79 10.67
C ASN A 45 4.57 11.72 10.94
N GLU A 46 5.07 11.78 12.18
CA GLU A 46 6.21 12.64 12.53
C GLU A 46 7.56 11.99 12.21
N ILE A 47 7.61 10.66 12.18
CA ILE A 47 8.84 9.88 11.95
C ILE A 47 8.86 9.15 10.62
N TYR A 48 7.73 9.09 9.92
CA TYR A 48 7.64 8.43 8.63
C TYR A 48 8.45 9.22 7.60
N THR A 49 9.47 8.55 7.06
CA THR A 49 10.19 9.02 5.88
C THR A 49 9.68 8.24 4.68
N GLU A 50 9.43 8.94 3.57
CA GLU A 50 8.98 8.32 2.33
C GLU A 50 10.02 7.29 1.86
N LEU A 51 9.54 6.07 1.56
CA LEU A 51 10.40 5.03 1.00
C LEU A 51 10.49 5.17 -0.50
N TYR A 52 11.68 4.93 -1.04
CA TYR A 52 11.86 4.69 -2.46
C TYR A 52 11.37 3.27 -2.78
N ILE A 53 10.19 3.19 -3.38
CA ILE A 53 9.56 1.93 -3.82
C ILE A 53 9.70 1.89 -5.33
N THR A 54 10.12 0.75 -5.86
CA THR A 54 10.29 0.53 -7.29
C THR A 54 9.43 -0.64 -7.73
N GLU A 55 9.09 -0.67 -9.02
CA GLU A 55 8.43 -1.85 -9.59
C GLU A 55 9.35 -3.07 -9.44
N GLY A 56 8.79 -4.17 -8.92
CA GLY A 56 9.50 -5.44 -8.89
C GLY A 56 9.58 -6.02 -10.29
N ASP A 57 10.78 -6.45 -10.70
CA ASP A 57 10.98 -7.20 -11.94
C ASP A 57 9.97 -8.36 -12.03
N SER A 58 9.39 -8.59 -13.22
CA SER A 58 8.47 -9.70 -13.50
C SER A 58 9.15 -11.07 -13.45
N GLY A 59 10.34 -11.15 -12.83
CA GLY A 59 11.22 -12.29 -12.75
C GLY A 59 10.46 -13.57 -12.50
N ASP A 60 10.46 -14.40 -13.53
CA ASP A 60 10.18 -15.83 -13.47
C ASP A 60 10.82 -16.45 -12.23
N VAL A 61 10.27 -17.58 -11.79
CA VAL A 61 10.74 -18.35 -10.62
C VAL A 61 12.18 -18.84 -10.83
N ASN A 62 13.15 -17.94 -10.77
CA ASN A 62 14.56 -18.26 -10.79
C ASN A 62 14.88 -18.88 -9.43
N LYS A 63 15.54 -20.05 -9.44
CA LYS A 63 15.76 -20.91 -8.26
C LYS A 63 16.78 -20.33 -7.25
N GLU A 64 17.11 -19.06 -7.38
CA GLU A 64 18.04 -18.35 -6.52
C GLU A 64 17.38 -17.82 -5.25
N HIS A 65 18.16 -17.72 -4.18
CA HIS A 65 17.67 -17.26 -2.88
C HIS A 65 17.24 -15.78 -2.94
N GLU A 66 16.05 -15.48 -2.40
CA GLU A 66 15.41 -14.16 -2.44
C GLU A 66 16.32 -13.01 -1.97
N VAL A 67 17.18 -13.27 -0.98
CA VAL A 67 18.13 -12.28 -0.46
C VAL A 67 19.10 -11.78 -1.53
N LYS A 68 19.61 -12.68 -2.39
CA LYS A 68 20.57 -12.29 -3.45
C LYS A 68 19.93 -11.36 -4.48
N GLN A 69 18.68 -11.62 -4.84
CA GLN A 69 17.94 -10.77 -5.78
C GLN A 69 17.70 -9.39 -5.18
N ILE A 70 17.31 -9.32 -3.90
CA ILE A 70 17.09 -8.05 -3.20
C ILE A 70 18.40 -7.25 -3.08
N GLU A 71 19.51 -7.90 -2.71
CA GLU A 71 20.81 -7.24 -2.63
C GLU A 71 21.33 -6.78 -4.00
N ALA A 72 21.08 -7.55 -5.05
CA ALA A 72 21.46 -7.17 -6.41
C ALA A 72 20.62 -5.97 -6.90
N ALA A 73 19.31 -5.99 -6.67
CA ALA A 73 18.42 -4.87 -7.01
C ALA A 73 18.80 -3.60 -6.23
N SER A 74 19.10 -3.71 -4.94
CA SER A 74 19.53 -2.57 -4.10
C SER A 74 20.85 -1.93 -4.53
N ARG A 75 21.63 -2.56 -5.40
CA ARG A 75 22.92 -2.05 -5.92
C ARG A 75 22.79 -1.43 -7.31
N ARG A 76 21.62 -1.50 -7.95
CA ARG A 76 21.39 -0.88 -9.26
C ARG A 76 21.34 0.65 -9.12
N GLU A 77 21.70 1.35 -10.18
CA GLU A 77 21.63 2.82 -10.20
C GLU A 77 20.16 3.25 -10.26
N PRO A 78 19.73 4.25 -9.45
CA PRO A 78 18.33 4.70 -9.39
C PRO A 78 17.73 5.17 -10.72
N THR A 79 18.57 5.40 -11.74
CA THR A 79 18.15 5.83 -13.08
C THR A 79 17.52 4.72 -13.92
N GLU A 80 17.67 3.46 -13.53
CA GLU A 80 17.10 2.31 -14.26
C GLU A 80 15.76 1.84 -13.68
N ASP A 81 15.38 2.32 -12.49
CA ASP A 81 14.19 1.88 -11.78
C ASP A 81 12.99 2.78 -12.05
N THR A 82 11.79 2.17 -12.14
CA THR A 82 10.51 2.90 -12.18
C THR A 82 10.03 3.14 -10.75
N PRO A 83 10.11 4.38 -10.21
CA PRO A 83 9.65 4.67 -8.87
C PRO A 83 8.12 4.65 -8.79
N ILE A 84 7.61 4.05 -7.73
CA ILE A 84 6.18 3.95 -7.43
C ILE A 84 5.91 4.72 -6.14
N LYS A 85 4.96 5.66 -6.17
CA LYS A 85 4.46 6.28 -4.95
C LYS A 85 3.62 5.29 -4.17
N CYS A 86 3.74 5.30 -2.85
CA CYS A 86 2.96 4.39 -1.99
C CYS A 86 1.44 4.52 -2.19
N SER A 87 0.95 5.72 -2.51
CA SER A 87 -0.46 5.99 -2.82
C SER A 87 -0.93 5.41 -4.14
N ASP A 88 -0.02 5.04 -5.03
CA ASP A 88 -0.31 4.62 -6.41
C ASP A 88 -0.08 3.11 -6.59
N ILE A 89 0.22 2.38 -5.52
CA ILE A 89 0.55 0.94 -5.53
C ILE A 89 -0.53 0.04 -6.16
N PHE A 90 -1.80 0.46 -6.14
CA PHE A 90 -2.91 -0.26 -6.75
C PHE A 90 -3.34 0.29 -8.11
N LYS A 91 -2.73 1.40 -8.56
CA LYS A 91 -3.03 1.97 -9.87
C LYS A 91 -2.34 1.13 -10.95
N PRO A 92 -2.97 0.97 -12.12
CA PRO A 92 -2.33 0.33 -13.26
C PRO A 92 -0.99 1.00 -13.57
N LEU A 93 0.00 0.18 -13.95
CA LEU A 93 1.32 0.66 -14.35
C LEU A 93 1.24 1.51 -15.61
N HIS A 94 2.24 2.38 -15.81
CA HIS A 94 2.27 3.33 -16.92
C HIS A 94 2.31 2.61 -18.28
N GLU A 95 1.76 3.25 -19.32
CA GLU A 95 1.65 2.73 -20.71
C GLU A 95 2.95 2.13 -21.28
N GLN A 96 4.11 2.65 -20.88
CA GLN A 96 5.40 2.17 -21.34
C GLN A 96 5.75 0.77 -20.81
N ASP A 97 5.33 0.46 -19.58
CA ASP A 97 5.52 -0.85 -18.94
C ASP A 97 4.44 -1.85 -19.41
N LYS A 98 3.25 -1.35 -19.77
CA LYS A 98 2.20 -2.14 -20.45
C LYS A 98 2.70 -2.67 -21.78
N ALA A 99 3.45 -1.88 -22.56
CA ALA A 99 4.00 -2.34 -23.83
C ALA A 99 4.92 -3.56 -23.65
N ILE A 100 5.76 -3.60 -22.61
CA ILE A 100 6.64 -4.74 -22.34
C ILE A 100 5.83 -5.97 -21.88
N ARG A 101 4.81 -5.77 -21.03
CA ARG A 101 3.89 -6.84 -20.60
C ARG A 101 3.07 -7.40 -21.78
N ASN A 102 2.62 -6.53 -22.68
CA ASN A 102 1.80 -6.86 -23.84
C ASN A 102 2.60 -7.46 -25.01
N VAL A 103 3.93 -7.29 -25.02
CA VAL A 103 4.82 -8.04 -25.93
C VAL A 103 4.94 -9.52 -25.51
N LEU A 104 4.81 -9.82 -24.21
CA LEU A 104 4.91 -11.19 -23.67
C LEU A 104 3.53 -11.86 -23.42
N LYS A 105 2.46 -11.08 -23.28
CA LYS A 105 1.07 -11.56 -23.21
C LYS A 105 0.25 -10.87 -24.29
N GLN A 106 -0.47 -11.63 -25.11
CA GLN A 106 -1.33 -11.11 -26.18
C GLN A 106 -2.07 -9.84 -25.73
N PRO A 107 -2.13 -8.78 -26.55
CA PRO A 107 -2.63 -7.49 -26.13
C PRO A 107 -4.08 -7.64 -25.65
N LEU A 108 -4.28 -7.51 -24.34
CA LEU A 108 -5.61 -7.31 -23.79
C LEU A 108 -6.06 -5.92 -24.23
N SER A 109 -7.29 -5.85 -24.73
CA SER A 109 -7.99 -4.60 -25.01
C SER A 109 -7.86 -3.65 -23.82
N GLU A 110 -7.64 -2.36 -24.04
CA GLU A 110 -7.55 -1.31 -22.99
C GLU A 110 -8.77 -1.28 -22.04
N GLN A 111 -9.88 -1.92 -22.41
CA GLN A 111 -11.10 -2.03 -21.62
C GLN A 111 -11.12 -3.20 -20.62
N ASP A 112 -10.16 -4.13 -20.67
CA ASP A 112 -10.08 -5.33 -19.82
C ASP A 112 -8.88 -5.30 -18.86
N GLU A 113 -8.37 -4.12 -18.48
CA GLU A 113 -7.34 -4.06 -17.46
C GLU A 113 -7.92 -4.42 -16.09
N GLU A 114 -7.72 -5.67 -15.70
CA GLU A 114 -8.14 -6.16 -14.40
C GLU A 114 -7.43 -5.36 -13.30
N PRO A 115 -8.18 -4.79 -12.32
CA PRO A 115 -7.59 -3.98 -11.27
C PRO A 115 -6.58 -4.79 -10.46
N ILE A 116 -5.52 -4.14 -9.99
CA ILE A 116 -4.50 -4.79 -9.16
C ILE A 116 -5.16 -5.25 -7.85
N ARG A 117 -5.29 -6.58 -7.68
CA ARG A 117 -5.87 -7.17 -6.46
C ARG A 117 -4.84 -7.50 -5.39
N ARG A 118 -3.56 -7.64 -5.76
CA ARG A 118 -2.50 -8.16 -4.88
C ARG A 118 -1.18 -7.47 -5.15
N VAL A 119 -0.49 -7.10 -4.07
CA VAL A 119 0.83 -6.48 -4.08
C VAL A 119 1.73 -7.23 -3.11
N LEU A 120 2.97 -7.48 -3.50
CA LEU A 120 4.01 -8.05 -2.65
C LEU A 120 5.18 -7.07 -2.57
N THR A 121 5.41 -6.52 -1.38
CA THR A 121 6.58 -5.68 -1.12
C THR A 121 7.78 -6.54 -0.70
N LYS A 122 8.84 -6.51 -1.52
CA LYS A 122 10.11 -7.19 -1.24
C LYS A 122 11.14 -6.17 -0.75
N GLY A 123 12.11 -6.62 0.03
CA GLY A 123 13.18 -5.77 0.54
C GLY A 123 13.90 -6.40 1.73
N VAL A 124 15.07 -5.87 2.07
CA VAL A 124 15.90 -6.41 3.18
C VAL A 124 15.19 -6.28 4.54
N ALA A 125 15.66 -7.04 5.53
CA ALA A 125 15.17 -6.90 6.91
C ALA A 125 15.42 -5.48 7.43
N GLY A 126 14.49 -4.94 8.20
CA GLY A 126 14.61 -3.59 8.78
C GLY A 126 14.34 -2.41 7.84
N ILE A 127 14.15 -2.63 6.53
CA ILE A 127 13.97 -1.53 5.54
C ILE A 127 12.64 -0.75 5.66
N GLY A 128 11.75 -1.16 6.57
CA GLY A 128 10.50 -0.43 6.82
C GLY A 128 9.24 -0.98 6.14
N LYS A 129 9.26 -2.17 5.52
CA LYS A 129 8.08 -2.80 4.87
C LYS A 129 6.81 -2.77 5.73
N THR A 130 6.91 -3.18 6.99
CA THR A 130 5.77 -3.17 7.94
C THR A 130 5.30 -1.75 8.24
N VAL A 131 6.24 -0.81 8.42
CA VAL A 131 5.95 0.59 8.73
C VAL A 131 5.22 1.26 7.56
N SER A 132 5.61 0.97 6.31
CA SER A 132 4.94 1.47 5.12
C SER A 132 3.50 0.96 4.98
N VAL A 133 3.23 -0.32 5.31
CA VAL A 133 1.86 -0.83 5.33
C VAL A 133 1.03 -0.13 6.40
N GLN A 134 1.58 0.10 7.59
CA GLN A 134 0.90 0.85 8.65
C GLN A 134 0.58 2.29 8.22
N LYS A 135 1.55 2.94 7.55
CA LYS A 135 1.39 4.29 7.02
C LYS A 135 0.30 4.36 5.95
N PHE A 136 0.30 3.42 5.00
CA PHE A 136 -0.73 3.30 3.97
C PHE A 136 -2.14 3.18 4.59
N VAL A 137 -2.31 2.30 5.57
CA VAL A 137 -3.61 2.12 6.26
C VAL A 137 -4.02 3.38 7.03
N LEU A 138 -3.07 4.06 7.67
CA LEU A 138 -3.33 5.31 8.39
C LEU A 138 -3.78 6.42 7.42
N ASP A 139 -3.06 6.62 6.32
CA ASP A 139 -3.40 7.65 5.32
C ASP A 139 -4.74 7.37 4.65
N TRP A 140 -5.09 6.10 4.42
CA TRP A 140 -6.42 5.70 3.94
C TRP A 140 -7.53 6.03 4.95
N ALA A 141 -7.30 5.69 6.23
CA ALA A 141 -8.29 5.94 7.28
C ALA A 141 -8.48 7.45 7.56
N GLU A 142 -7.42 8.24 7.43
CA GLU A 142 -7.44 9.71 7.52
C GLU A 142 -8.06 10.39 6.28
N GLY A 143 -8.36 9.64 5.21
CA GLY A 143 -8.97 10.19 3.99
C GLY A 143 -7.98 10.88 3.05
N LYS A 144 -6.67 10.68 3.20
CA LYS A 144 -5.64 11.39 2.42
C LYS A 144 -5.43 10.80 1.03
N THR A 145 -5.53 9.48 0.88
CA THR A 145 -5.25 8.75 -0.36
C THR A 145 -6.18 7.54 -0.52
N ASN A 146 -6.32 6.99 -1.74
CA ASN A 146 -7.05 5.75 -2.03
C ASN A 146 -8.53 5.76 -1.54
N GLN A 147 -9.26 6.83 -1.84
CA GLN A 147 -10.67 6.99 -1.43
C GLN A 147 -11.68 6.65 -2.55
N ASP A 148 -11.15 6.21 -3.70
CA ASP A 148 -11.88 5.77 -4.88
C ASP A 148 -12.67 4.46 -4.68
#